data_AF-A0A1G8QPU4-F1
#
_entry.id   AF-A0A1G8QPU4-F1
#
_cell.length_a   1.000
_cell.length_b   1.000
_cell.length_c   1.000
_cell.angle_alpha   90.00
_cell.angle_beta   90.00
_cell.angle_gamma   90.00
#
_symmetry.space_group_name_H-M   'P 1'
#
loop_
_entity.id
_entity.type
_entity.pdbx_description
1 polymer ?
#
loop_
_entity_poly.entity_id
_entity_poly.type
_entity_poly.pdbx_seq_one_letter_code
_entity_poly.pdbx_strand_id
1 'polypeptide(L)' 'MATLTPRQANLKIRAHLEKGAGIYARHPSLGERYFKARVSGDTLEIYNGFSWFSVPRGTTFNNGNGSAGDLFTY' A
#
# COMPACT_ATOMS: atom_id res chain seq x y z
N MET A 1 -0.08 16.78 -5.78
CA MET A 1 0.64 15.50 -5.98
C MET A 1 -0.18 14.66 -6.95
N ALA A 2 0.40 14.16 -8.03
CA ALA A 2 -0.34 13.35 -9.01
C ALA A 2 -0.73 11.99 -8.40
N THR A 3 -2.01 11.64 -8.45
CA THR A 3 -2.55 10.35 -7.97
C THR A 3 -1.95 9.21 -8.80
N LEU A 4 -1.32 8.24 -8.15
CA LEU A 4 -0.66 7.13 -8.86
C LEU A 4 -1.69 6.18 -9.48
N THR A 5 -1.37 5.59 -10.63
CA THR A 5 -2.16 4.47 -11.15
C THR A 5 -1.98 3.23 -10.27
N PRO A 6 -2.91 2.24 -10.30
CA PRO A 6 -2.77 0.99 -9.53
C PRO A 6 -1.44 0.29 -9.82
N ARG A 7 -1.02 0.30 -11.09
CA ARG A 7 0.26 -0.27 -11.51
C ARG A 7 1.45 0.45 -10.92
N GLN A 8 1.45 1.79 -10.91
CA GLN A 8 2.52 2.59 -10.32
C GLN A 8 2.60 2.39 -8.80
N ALA A 9 1.46 2.37 -8.12
CA ALA A 9 1.41 2.11 -6.68
C ALA A 9 1.91 0.69 -6.35
N ASN A 10 1.47 -0.33 -7.09
CA ASN A 10 1.95 -1.70 -6.92
C ASN A 10 3.48 -1.82 -7.08
N LEU A 11 4.07 -1.16 -8.09
CA LEU A 11 5.53 -1.15 -8.27
C LEU A 11 6.25 -0.51 -7.08
N LYS A 12 5.74 0.61 -6.56
CA LYS A 12 6.32 1.25 -5.36
C LYS A 12 6.22 0.36 -4.13
N ILE A 13 5.08 -0.29 -3.90
CA ILE A 13 4.90 -1.21 -2.77
C ILE A 13 5.87 -2.38 -2.89
N ARG A 14 5.96 -3.02 -4.06
CA ARG A 14 6.86 -4.16 -4.27
C ARG A 14 8.33 -3.78 -4.04
N ALA A 15 8.79 -2.65 -4.59
CA ALA A 15 10.14 -2.15 -4.36
C ALA A 15 10.43 -1.85 -2.87
N HIS A 16 9.40 -1.46 -2.11
CA HIS A 16 9.54 -1.29 -0.66
C HIS A 16 9.68 -2.63 0.05
N LEU A 17 8.83 -3.60 -0.30
CA LEU A 17 8.81 -4.94 0.29
C LEU A 17 10.10 -5.74 0.02
N GLU A 18 10.79 -5.49 -1.09
CA GLU A 18 12.10 -6.08 -1.41
C GLU A 18 13.18 -5.74 -0.38
N LYS A 19 13.02 -4.67 0.39
CA LYS A 19 13.90 -4.31 1.51
C LYS A 19 13.64 -5.14 2.78
N GLY A 20 12.72 -6.11 2.73
CA GLY A 20 12.36 -6.99 3.84
C GLY A 20 11.38 -6.38 4.85
N ALA A 21 10.89 -5.16 4.60
CA ALA A 21 9.95 -4.47 5.49
C ALA A 21 8.52 -4.53 4.93
N GLY A 22 7.53 -4.91 5.75
CA GLY A 22 6.13 -4.69 5.43
C GLY A 22 5.77 -3.20 5.40
N ILE A 23 4.72 -2.84 4.66
CA ILE A 23 4.24 -1.46 4.46
C ILE A 23 2.93 -1.24 5.22
N TYR A 24 2.66 -0.01 5.65
CA TYR A 24 1.39 0.35 6.28
C TYR A 24 0.56 1.21 5.33
N ALA A 25 -0.76 1.05 5.39
CA ALA A 25 -1.72 1.89 4.69
C ALA A 25 -2.50 2.68 5.74
N ARG A 26 -2.58 4.00 5.60
CA ARG A 26 -3.36 4.89 6.47
C ARG A 26 -4.67 5.21 5.74
N HIS A 27 -5.75 4.52 6.14
CA HIS A 27 -7.11 4.78 5.70
C HIS A 27 -8.09 4.35 6.82
N PRO A 28 -9.27 4.96 7.01
CA PRO A 28 -10.19 4.52 8.08
C PRO A 28 -10.53 3.03 8.05
N SER A 29 -10.49 2.41 6.86
CA SER A 29 -10.73 0.97 6.66
C SER A 29 -9.45 0.12 6.52
N LEU A 30 -8.26 0.73 6.58
CA LEU A 30 -6.96 0.05 6.47
C LEU A 30 -6.03 0.58 7.58
N GLY A 31 -5.65 -0.28 8.52
CA GLY A 31 -4.85 0.12 9.68
C GLY A 31 -3.77 -0.87 10.06
N GLU A 32 -3.47 -1.81 9.17
CA GLU A 32 -2.58 -2.94 9.45
C GLU A 32 -1.28 -2.84 8.64
N ARG A 33 -0.40 -3.82 8.87
CA ARG A 33 0.81 -4.03 8.08
C ARG A 33 0.53 -5.01 6.94
N TYR A 34 1.01 -4.65 5.75
CA TYR A 34 0.83 -5.41 4.52
C TYR A 34 2.17 -5.87 3.96
N PHE A 35 2.16 -7.04 3.33
CA PHE A 35 3.36 -7.77 2.93
C PHE A 35 3.40 -8.11 1.44
N LYS A 36 2.28 -7.93 0.72
CA LYS A 36 2.21 -8.08 -0.73
C LYS A 36 1.24 -7.05 -1.31
N ALA A 37 1.44 -6.72 -2.57
CA ALA A 37 0.49 -5.96 -3.37
C ALA A 37 0.30 -6.61 -4.74
N ARG A 38 -0.87 -6.41 -5.33
CA ARG A 38 -1.17 -6.79 -6.71
C ARG A 38 -2.13 -5.79 -7.33
N VAL A 39 -2.28 -5.89 -8.65
CA VAL A 39 -3.33 -5.19 -9.39
C VAL A 39 -4.34 -6.25 -9.84
N SER A 40 -5.62 -6.00 -9.54
CA SER A 40 -6.75 -6.84 -9.93
C SER A 40 -7.71 -5.97 -10.75
N GLY A 41 -7.73 -6.16 -12.07
CA GLY A 41 -8.38 -5.23 -12.99
C GLY A 41 -7.77 -3.83 -12.90
N ASP A 42 -8.60 -2.82 -12.56
CA ASP A 42 -8.17 -1.43 -12.35
C ASP A 42 -8.00 -1.05 -10.87
N THR A 43 -7.95 -2.03 -9.97
CA THR A 43 -7.87 -1.81 -8.52
C THR A 43 -6.53 -2.31 -7.96
N LEU A 44 -5.96 -1.52 -7.03
CA LEU A 44 -4.83 -1.97 -6.22
C LEU A 44 -5.35 -2.81 -5.06
N GLU A 45 -4.71 -3.94 -4.81
CA GLU A 45 -5.00 -4.79 -3.65
C GLU A 45 -3.73 -5.04 -2.82
N ILE A 46 -3.90 -5.12 -1.50
CA ILE A 46 -2.82 -5.37 -0.53
C ILE A 46 -3.16 -6.57 0.37
N TYR A 47 -2.13 -7.30 0.80
CA TYR A 47 -2.26 -8.53 1.58
C TYR A 47 -1.62 -8.40 2.96
N ASN A 48 -2.35 -8.71 4.03
CA ASN A 48 -1.87 -8.59 5.41
C ASN A 48 -1.24 -9.88 5.98
N GLY A 49 -1.19 -10.98 5.20
CA GLY A 49 -0.79 -12.30 5.73
C GLY A 49 -1.93 -13.31 5.77
N PHE A 50 -3.19 -12.83 5.73
CA PHE A 50 -4.40 -13.64 5.84
C PHE A 50 -5.40 -13.38 4.70
N SER A 51 -5.57 -12.13 4.30
CA SER A 51 -6.59 -11.73 3.32
C SER A 51 -6.11 -10.60 2.42
N TRP A 52 -6.73 -10.51 1.24
CA TRP A 52 -6.52 -9.43 0.29
C TRP A 52 -7.57 -8.34 0.51
N PHE A 53 -7.13 -7.08 0.41
CA PHE A 53 -7.96 -5.91 0.62
C PHE A 53 -7.81 -4.97 -0.57
N SER A 54 -8.94 -4.53 -1.13
CA SER A 54 -8.95 -3.45 -2.12
C SER A 54 -8.54 -2.13 -1.46
N VAL A 55 -7.65 -1.39 -2.11
CA VAL A 55 -7.16 -0.13 -1.60
C VAL A 55 -8.02 1.01 -2.15
N PRO A 56 -8.65 1.82 -1.29
CA PRO A 56 -9.37 3.02 -1.73
C PRO A 56 -8.40 4.07 -2.28
N ARG A 57 -8.87 4.87 -3.23
CA ARG A 57 -8.14 6.07 -3.67
C ARG A 57 -8.04 7.08 -2.52
N GLY A 58 -6.94 7.83 -2.49
CA GLY A 58 -6.56 8.70 -1.38
C GLY A 58 -5.85 7.97 -0.24
N THR A 59 -5.56 6.67 -0.36
CA THR A 59 -4.86 5.92 0.70
C THR A 59 -3.39 6.29 0.72
N THR A 60 -2.90 6.70 1.90
CA THR A 60 -1.49 7.04 2.10
C THR A 60 -0.71 5.85 2.65
N PHE A 61 0.33 5.44 1.95
CA PHE A 61 1.24 4.39 2.40
C PHE A 61 2.43 4.98 3.17
N ASN A 62 2.87 4.28 4.21
CA ASN A 62 3.93 4.74 5.09
C ASN A 62 4.80 3.57 5.63
N ASN A 63 5.95 3.90 6.20
CA ASN A 63 6.98 2.92 6.58
C ASN A 63 6.88 2.41 8.04
N GLY A 64 5.96 2.90 8.85
CA GLY A 64 6.01 2.66 10.30
C GLY A 64 4.71 2.91 11.06
N ASN A 65 3.57 2.54 10.50
CA ASN A 65 2.25 2.84 11.04
C ASN A 65 2.07 4.34 11.38
N GLY A 66 2.64 5.20 10.53
CA GLY A 66 2.64 6.64 10.67
C GLY A 66 3.77 7.26 11.49
N SER A 67 4.67 6.47 12.09
CA SER A 67 5.82 6.98 12.85
C SER A 67 7.06 7.30 11.99
N ALA A 68 7.11 6.79 10.76
CA ALA A 68 8.31 6.85 9.89
C ALA A 68 8.10 7.59 8.57
N GLY A 69 7.13 8.52 8.52
CA GLY A 69 6.83 9.35 7.36
C GLY A 69 6.05 8.66 6.24
N ASP A 70 5.39 9.47 5.42
CA ASP A 70 4.57 9.01 4.29
C ASP A 70 5.45 8.74 3.07
N LEU A 71 5.22 7.61 2.40
CA LEU A 71 5.96 7.19 1.21
C LEU A 71 5.31 7.74 -0.07
N PHE A 72 3.99 7.57 -0.20
CA PHE A 72 3.18 8.06 -1.32
C PHE A 72 1.68 7.91 -1.03
N THR A 73 0.85 8.57 -1.84
CA THR A 73 -0.61 8.41 -1.86
C THR A 73 -1.06 7.76 -3.17
N TYR A 74 -1.97 6.79 -3.09
CA TYR A 74 -2.57 6.06 -4.22
C TYR A 74 -4.01 6.50 -4.49
#